data_AF-A0A2Y9AJA3-F1
#
_entry.id   AF-A0A2Y9AJA3-F1
#
_cell.length_a   1.000
_cell.length_b   1.000
_cell.length_c   1.000
_cell.angle_alpha   90.00
_cell.angle_beta   90.00
_cell.angle_gamma   90.00
#
_symmetry.space_group_name_H-M   'P 1'
#
loop_
_entity.id
_entity.type
_entity.pdbx_description
1 polymer ?
#
loop_
_entity_poly.entity_id
_entity_poly.type
_entity_poly.pdbx_seq_one_letter_code
_entity_poly.pdbx_strand_id
1 'polypeptide(L)'
;MLHLFRLQMETTRVMTEAQTVIGLRMIGMAGLVPKAQGETLRRVARTQSAFARAWIDGTQAMLRGGTPVGLAKQSARRTMSDTSGRPGRRPRR
;
A
#
# COMPACT_ATOMS: atom_id res chain seq x y z
N MET A 1 -14.61 -15.44 22.51
CA MET A 1 -13.59 -14.64 23.24
C MET A 1 -12.17 -14.88 22.75
N LEU A 2 -11.66 -16.12 22.67
CA LEU A 2 -10.28 -16.40 22.21
C LEU A 2 -9.94 -15.87 20.80
N HIS A 3 -10.90 -15.84 19.89
CA HIS A 3 -10.70 -15.33 18.53
C HIS A 3 -10.46 -13.82 18.47
N LEU A 4 -11.20 -13.04 19.27
CA LEU A 4 -11.00 -11.59 19.37
C LEU A 4 -9.64 -11.27 19.99
N PHE A 5 -9.21 -12.03 20.99
CA PHE A 5 -7.89 -11.87 21.60
C PHE A 5 -6.76 -12.14 20.59
N ARG A 6 -6.88 -13.20 19.80
CA ARG A 6 -5.92 -13.49 18.72
C ARG A 6 -5.90 -12.40 17.66
N LEU A 7 -7.06 -11.92 17.23
CA LEU A 7 -7.17 -10.82 16.27
C LEU A 7 -6.54 -9.54 16.79
N GLN A 8 -6.75 -9.20 18.08
CA GLN A 8 -6.13 -8.04 18.72
C GLN A 8 -4.61 -8.17 18.73
N MET A 9 -4.07 -9.34 19.10
CA MET A 9 -2.63 -9.59 19.08
C MET A 9 -2.03 -9.47 17.66
N GLU A 10 -2.69 -10.04 16.65
CA GLU A 10 -2.26 -9.90 15.26
C GLU A 10 -2.34 -8.44 14.77
N THR A 11 -3.37 -7.71 15.18
CA THR A 11 -3.55 -6.27 14.85
C THR A 11 -2.45 -5.43 15.50
N THR A 12 -2.15 -5.64 16.78
CA THR A 12 -1.08 -4.95 17.49
C THR A 12 0.27 -5.23 16.85
N ARG A 13 0.55 -6.48 16.47
CA ARG A 13 1.79 -6.84 15.77
C ARG A 13 1.94 -6.09 14.44
N VAL A 14 0.89 -6.04 13.62
CA VAL A 14 0.94 -5.30 12.35
C VAL A 14 1.08 -3.79 12.61
N MET A 15 0.43 -3.25 13.64
CA MET A 15 0.55 -1.83 13.99
C MET A 15 1.97 -1.44 14.40
N THR A 16 2.66 -2.26 15.21
CA THR A 16 4.04 -1.99 15.62
C THR A 16 5.00 -2.08 14.45
N GLU A 17 4.90 -3.13 13.63
CA GLU A 17 5.69 -3.28 12.40
C GLU A 17 5.44 -2.10 11.43
N ALA A 18 4.19 -1.64 11.31
CA ALA A 18 3.83 -0.50 10.48
C ALA A 18 4.47 0.81 10.96
N GLN A 19 4.48 1.07 12.27
CA GLN A 19 5.12 2.26 12.84
C GLN A 19 6.62 2.31 12.54
N THR A 20 7.32 1.18 12.62
CA THR A 20 8.74 1.10 12.26
C THR A 20 8.98 1.46 10.79
N VAL A 21 8.14 0.95 9.87
CA VAL A 21 8.25 1.24 8.44
C VAL A 21 7.93 2.71 8.13
N ILE A 22 6.91 3.28 8.80
CA ILE A 22 6.56 4.70 8.66
C ILE A 22 7.71 5.56 9.15
N GLY A 23 8.29 5.27 10.32
CA GLY A 23 9.46 5.96 10.85
C GLY A 23 10.63 5.96 9.86
N LEU A 24 10.95 4.80 9.29
CA LEU A 24 12.01 4.67 8.28
C LEU A 24 11.72 5.52 7.03
N ARG A 25 10.46 5.57 6.59
CA ARG A 25 10.04 6.40 5.45
C ARG A 25 10.11 7.89 5.77
N MET A 26 9.78 8.31 7.00
CA MET A 26 9.92 9.69 7.46
C MET A 26 11.39 10.12 7.52
N ILE A 27 12.27 9.26 8.04
CA ILE A 27 13.73 9.45 8.04
C ILE A 27 14.26 9.61 6.62
N GLY A 28 13.84 8.75 5.69
CA GLY A 28 14.18 8.90 4.26
C GLY A 28 13.60 10.17 3.63
N MET A 29 12.44 10.65 4.09
CA MET A 29 11.86 11.89 3.62
C MET A 29 12.60 13.13 4.14
N ALA A 30 13.09 13.09 5.38
CA ALA A 30 13.94 14.11 6.01
C ALA A 30 15.32 14.24 5.37
N GLY A 31 15.68 13.36 4.42
CA GLY A 31 16.93 13.42 3.67
C GLY A 31 18.08 12.62 4.30
N LEU A 32 17.82 11.90 5.40
CA LEU A 32 18.81 11.04 6.06
C LEU A 32 19.13 9.76 5.27
N VAL A 33 18.30 9.42 4.27
CA VAL A 33 18.54 8.31 3.34
C VAL A 33 18.54 8.86 1.90
N PRO A 34 19.53 8.50 1.06
CA PRO A 34 19.56 8.89 -0.35
C PRO A 34 18.30 8.44 -1.10
N LYS A 35 17.62 9.39 -1.74
CA LYS A 35 16.45 9.16 -2.59
C LYS A 35 16.59 9.94 -3.89
N ALA A 36 16.07 9.39 -5.00
CA ALA A 36 16.03 10.11 -6.26
C ALA A 36 15.13 11.36 -6.14
N GLN A 37 15.59 12.51 -6.64
CA GLN A 37 14.78 13.73 -6.66
C GLN A 37 13.45 13.48 -7.40
N GLY A 38 12.36 14.02 -6.84
CA GLY A 38 11.00 13.87 -7.36
C GLY A 38 10.38 12.48 -7.16
N GLU A 39 11.07 11.52 -6.52
CA GLU A 39 10.51 10.16 -6.35
C GLU A 39 9.30 10.13 -5.42
N THR A 40 9.25 11.00 -4.41
CA THR A 40 8.07 11.16 -3.55
C THR A 40 6.85 11.60 -4.36
N LEU A 41 6.99 12.62 -5.21
CA LEU A 41 5.92 13.12 -6.08
C LEU A 41 5.48 12.07 -7.11
N ARG A 42 6.44 11.40 -7.77
CA ARG A 42 6.15 10.29 -8.70
C ARG A 42 5.42 9.14 -8.01
N ARG A 43 5.74 8.87 -6.74
CA ARG A 43 5.08 7.83 -5.96
C ARG A 43 3.66 8.24 -5.58
N VAL A 44 3.43 9.48 -5.16
CA VAL A 44 2.08 10.02 -4.88
C VAL A 44 1.19 9.96 -6.11
N ALA A 45 1.69 10.42 -7.27
CA ALA A 45 0.94 10.35 -8.53
C ALA A 45 0.57 8.91 -8.91
N ARG A 46 1.49 7.95 -8.74
CA ARG A 46 1.22 6.52 -8.96
C ARG A 46 0.17 5.98 -8.00
N THR A 47 0.26 6.29 -6.71
CA THR A 47 -0.72 5.84 -5.70
C THR A 47 -2.14 6.32 -6.04
N GLN A 48 -2.31 7.58 -6.46
CA GLN A 48 -3.62 8.12 -6.84
C GLN A 48 -4.21 7.37 -8.05
N SER A 49 -3.40 7.13 -9.09
CA SER A 49 -3.83 6.37 -10.26
C SER A 49 -4.18 4.91 -9.95
N ALA A 50 -3.42 4.26 -9.06
CA ALA A 50 -3.66 2.90 -8.61
C ALA A 50 -4.94 2.82 -7.75
N PHE A 51 -5.20 3.83 -6.91
CA PHE A 51 -6.42 3.93 -6.13
C PHE A 51 -7.66 4.07 -7.02
N ALA A 52 -7.61 4.93 -8.04
CA ALA A 52 -8.70 5.09 -9.01
C ALA A 52 -9.01 3.77 -9.76
N ARG A 53 -7.96 3.03 -10.17
CA ARG A 53 -8.12 1.71 -10.80
C ARG A 53 -8.73 0.69 -9.85
N ALA A 54 -8.24 0.62 -8.62
CA ALA A 54 -8.76 -0.29 -7.60
C ALA A 54 -10.23 0.02 -7.25
N TRP A 55 -10.63 1.29 -7.30
CA TRP A 55 -12.01 1.72 -7.10
C TRP A 55 -12.94 1.23 -8.23
N ILE A 56 -12.52 1.39 -9.48
CA ILE A 56 -13.27 0.91 -10.65
C ILE A 56 -13.39 -0.62 -10.63
N ASP A 57 -12.27 -1.32 -10.40
CA ASP A 57 -12.24 -2.78 -10.28
C ASP A 57 -13.11 -3.29 -9.12
N GLY A 58 -13.03 -2.62 -7.96
CA GLY A 58 -13.83 -2.92 -6.78
C GLY A 58 -15.33 -2.76 -7.04
N THR A 59 -15.72 -1.65 -7.68
CA THR A 59 -17.11 -1.38 -8.06
C THR A 59 -17.61 -2.41 -9.08
N GLN A 60 -16.82 -2.74 -10.11
CA GLN A 60 -17.21 -3.72 -11.12
C GLN A 60 -17.37 -5.12 -10.52
N ALA A 61 -16.50 -5.50 -9.60
CA ALA A 61 -16.54 -6.81 -8.97
C ALA A 61 -17.64 -6.90 -7.89
N MET A 62 -18.03 -5.77 -7.27
CA MET A 62 -19.22 -5.64 -6.44
C MET A 62 -20.51 -5.83 -7.28
N LEU A 63 -20.59 -5.22 -8.47
CA LEU A 63 -21.71 -5.40 -9.40
C LEU A 63 -21.84 -6.84 -9.91
N ARG A 64 -20.73 -7.60 -9.96
CA ARG A 64 -20.71 -9.03 -10.33
C ARG A 64 -21.08 -9.98 -9.18
N GLY A 65 -21.49 -9.46 -8.02
CA GLY A 65 -21.89 -10.28 -6.88
C GLY A 65 -20.73 -10.86 -6.06
N GLY A 66 -19.53 -10.29 -6.16
CA GLY A 66 -18.38 -10.70 -5.33
C GLY A 66 -18.64 -10.44 -3.84
N THR A 67 -18.14 -11.33 -2.97
CA THR A 67 -18.26 -11.12 -1.52
C THR A 67 -17.50 -9.86 -1.10
N PRO A 68 -18.09 -8.94 -0.31
CA PRO A 68 -17.45 -7.66 0.06
C PRO A 68 -16.05 -7.82 0.67
N VAL A 69 -15.85 -8.88 1.46
CA VAL A 69 -14.56 -9.19 2.10
C VAL A 69 -13.52 -9.68 1.09
N GLY A 70 -13.91 -10.51 0.12
CA GLY A 70 -13.01 -10.99 -0.94
C GLY A 70 -12.54 -9.85 -1.85
N LEU A 71 -13.47 -8.95 -2.18
CA LEU A 71 -13.22 -7.75 -2.98
C LEU A 71 -12.26 -6.79 -2.30
N ALA A 72 -12.49 -6.49 -1.02
CA ALA A 72 -11.60 -5.63 -0.23
C ALA A 72 -10.18 -6.19 -0.13
N LYS A 73 -10.04 -7.51 0.04
CA LYS A 73 -8.72 -8.16 0.07
C LYS A 73 -8.02 -8.11 -1.30
N GLN A 74 -8.77 -8.32 -2.38
CA GLN A 74 -8.21 -8.30 -3.74
C GLN A 74 -7.81 -6.90 -4.19
N SER A 75 -8.65 -5.90 -3.93
CA SER A 75 -8.36 -4.50 -4.27
C SER A 75 -7.17 -3.97 -3.46
N ALA A 76 -7.10 -4.27 -2.16
CA ALA A 76 -5.96 -3.91 -1.33
C ALA A 76 -4.65 -4.51 -1.86
N ARG A 77 -4.65 -5.79 -2.24
CA ARG A 77 -3.48 -6.46 -2.83
C ARG A 77 -3.04 -5.82 -4.16
N ARG A 78 -3.98 -5.48 -5.05
CA ARG A 78 -3.68 -4.84 -6.34
C ARG A 78 -3.11 -3.44 -6.18
N THR A 79 -3.69 -2.63 -5.29
CA THR A 79 -3.16 -1.28 -5.00
C THR A 79 -1.76 -1.36 -4.40
N MET A 80 -1.52 -2.33 -3.50
CA MET A 80 -0.21 -2.56 -2.91
C MET A 80 0.83 -2.99 -3.96
N SER A 81 0.49 -3.90 -4.88
CA SER A 81 1.41 -4.32 -5.95
C SER A 81 1.76 -3.18 -6.89
N ASP A 82 0.79 -2.38 -7.34
CA ASP A 82 1.02 -1.26 -8.25
C ASP A 82 1.84 -0.13 -7.61
N THR A 83 1.62 0.11 -6.30
CA THR A 83 2.33 1.17 -5.57
C THR A 83 3.74 0.72 -5.13
N SER A 84 3.99 -0.58 -4.99
CA SER A 84 5.26 -1.14 -4.52
C SER A 84 6.42 -1.09 -5.53
N GLY A 85 6.20 -0.54 -6.73
CA GLY A 85 7.18 -0.48 -7.82
C GLY A 85 8.61 -0.15 -7.36
N ARG A 86 9.56 -1.00 -7.80
CA ARG A 86 10.98 -0.94 -7.44
C ARG A 86 11.54 0.48 -7.62
N PRO A 87 12.17 1.06 -6.59
CA PRO A 87 12.88 2.33 -6.75
C PRO A 87 14.13 2.10 -7.63
N GLY A 88 14.24 2.85 -8.72
CA GLY A 88 15.56 3.15 -9.30
C GLY A 88 16.11 2.24 -10.40
N ARG A 89 15.31 1.80 -11.38
CA ARG A 89 15.90 1.42 -12.69
C ARG A 89 15.83 2.63 -13.63
N ARG A 90 16.85 3.48 -13.61
CA ARG A 90 17.07 4.46 -14.69
C ARG A 90 17.16 3.68 -16.01
N PRO A 91 16.41 4.01 -17.07
CA PRO A 91 16.84 3.64 -18.41
C PRO A 91 18.16 4.38 -18.64
N ARG A 92 19.26 3.64 -18.78
CA ARG A 92 20.51 4.19 -19.30
C ARG A 92 20.21 4.75 -20.69
N ARG A 93 20.25 6.07 -20.82
CA ARG A 93 20.37 6.78 -22.09
C ARG A 93 21.56 7.73 -21.94
#